data_AF-A0A9E1VYZ1-F1
#
_entry.id   AF-A0A9E1VYZ1-F1
#
_cell.length_a   1.000
_cell.length_b   1.000
_cell.length_c   1.000
_cell.angle_alpha   90.00
_cell.angle_beta   90.00
_cell.angle_gamma   90.00
#
_symmetry.space_group_name_H-M   'P 1'
#
loop_
_entity.id
_entity.type
_entity.pdbx_description
1 polymer ?
#
loop_
_entity_poly.entity_id
_entity_poly.type
_entity_poly.pdbx_seq_one_letter_code
_entity_poly.pdbx_strand_id
1 'polypeptide(L)'
;MHNMKAFEASLKPHLKLKDYPFAVDFSAHIPIYDGDQLRTLDAHNKAQVQAEWAQCLQLGAGVFVVRQLYDQVAAVDAATEVFYQLLHEQNKNPQTNGDHFAAQGVNGRIWNCLEKLAVTQPQAFIDYYKNPLLAQVCESWLGPDYQLTSQVNLVYPGGAAQQPHRDYHLGFTNDEEVTRYPLHVQVMSAMLTLQGAVAHSDMPVESGPTMLLPYSQRYEYGYALYRDP
;
A
#
# COMPACT_ATOMS: atom_id res chain seq x y z
N MET A 1 20.44 19.40 6.04
CA MET A 1 19.43 20.18 5.31
C MET A 1 18.91 19.31 4.19
N HIS A 2 17.61 19.06 4.15
CA HIS A 2 16.95 18.50 2.97
C HIS A 2 17.06 19.52 1.82
N ASN A 3 17.21 19.06 0.59
CA ASN A 3 17.41 19.91 -0.58
C ASN A 3 16.60 19.36 -1.74
N MET A 4 15.64 20.15 -2.24
CA MET A 4 14.76 19.76 -3.34
C MET A 4 15.54 19.30 -4.59
N LYS A 5 16.67 19.95 -4.93
CA LYS A 5 17.49 19.51 -6.07
C LYS A 5 18.09 18.12 -5.87
N ALA A 6 18.49 17.81 -4.63
CA ALA A 6 19.02 16.48 -4.31
C ALA A 6 17.91 15.43 -4.34
N PHE A 7 16.70 15.79 -3.91
CA PHE A 7 15.51 14.94 -4.03
C PHE A 7 15.14 14.68 -5.49
N GLU A 8 14.98 15.71 -6.32
CA GLU A 8 14.73 15.56 -7.76
C GLU A 8 15.79 14.68 -8.44
N ALA A 9 17.06 14.89 -8.13
CA ALA A 9 18.14 14.06 -8.65
C ALA A 9 18.01 12.58 -8.20
N SER A 10 17.52 12.35 -6.97
CA SER A 10 17.24 11.00 -6.46
C SER A 10 16.03 10.33 -7.11
N LEU A 11 15.16 11.07 -7.81
CA LEU A 11 14.03 10.49 -8.56
C LEU A 11 14.45 9.92 -9.91
N LYS A 12 15.69 10.19 -10.37
CA LYS A 12 16.15 9.79 -11.71
C LYS A 12 15.99 8.28 -11.93
N PRO A 13 15.16 7.85 -12.90
CA PRO A 13 15.01 6.43 -13.21
C PRO A 13 16.32 5.84 -13.73
N HIS A 14 16.60 4.61 -13.30
CA HIS A 14 17.80 3.88 -13.72
C HIS A 14 17.53 2.40 -13.99
N LEU A 15 16.29 1.94 -13.78
CA LEU A 15 15.85 0.57 -14.01
C LEU A 15 14.88 0.49 -15.18
N LYS A 16 14.86 -0.67 -15.82
CA LYS A 16 14.02 -1.05 -16.95
C LYS A 16 13.43 -2.43 -16.70
N LEU A 17 12.45 -2.83 -17.52
CA LEU A 17 11.83 -4.16 -17.44
C LEU A 17 12.83 -5.32 -17.36
N LYS A 18 13.91 -5.27 -18.15
CA LYS A 18 14.95 -6.33 -18.16
C LYS A 18 15.68 -6.51 -16.82
N ASP A 19 15.60 -5.53 -15.93
CA ASP A 19 16.20 -5.57 -14.60
C ASP A 19 15.24 -6.24 -13.59
N TYR A 20 14.03 -6.60 -14.03
CA TYR A 20 13.00 -7.35 -13.31
C TYR A 20 12.60 -8.63 -14.08
N PRO A 21 13.43 -9.68 -14.09
CA PRO A 21 13.19 -10.91 -14.85
C PRO A 21 11.81 -11.56 -14.69
N PHE A 22 11.13 -11.36 -13.56
CA PHE A 22 9.81 -11.94 -13.30
C PHE A 22 8.64 -10.98 -13.58
N ALA A 23 8.91 -9.70 -13.88
CA ALA A 23 7.88 -8.76 -14.28
C ALA A 23 7.45 -9.03 -15.73
N VAL A 24 6.15 -8.93 -15.99
CA VAL A 24 5.58 -9.11 -17.32
C VAL A 24 5.44 -7.79 -18.08
N ASP A 25 5.47 -6.68 -17.36
CA ASP A 25 5.26 -5.34 -17.90
C ASP A 25 5.95 -4.30 -16.99
N PHE A 26 6.15 -3.09 -17.52
CA PHE A 26 6.82 -2.00 -16.82
C PHE A 26 6.25 -0.67 -17.28
N SER A 27 5.45 -0.03 -16.42
CA SER A 27 4.73 1.20 -16.75
C SER A 27 4.99 2.28 -15.73
N ALA A 28 5.19 3.51 -16.19
CA ALA A 28 5.52 4.66 -15.32
C ALA A 28 6.65 4.37 -14.31
N HIS A 29 7.65 3.59 -14.73
CA HIS A 29 8.77 3.13 -13.91
C HIS A 29 8.46 2.09 -12.82
N ILE A 30 7.27 1.50 -12.85
CA ILE A 30 6.80 0.50 -11.89
C ILE A 30 6.79 -0.87 -12.57
N PRO A 31 7.48 -1.89 -12.02
CA PRO A 31 7.38 -3.26 -12.52
C PRO A 31 6.01 -3.85 -12.17
N ILE A 32 5.47 -4.59 -13.13
CA ILE A 32 4.15 -5.20 -13.04
C ILE A 32 4.31 -6.70 -13.23
N TYR A 33 3.81 -7.45 -12.25
CA TYR A 33 3.82 -8.90 -12.21
C TYR A 33 2.43 -9.45 -12.48
N ASP A 34 2.37 -10.69 -12.98
CA ASP A 34 1.13 -11.42 -13.20
C ASP A 34 0.97 -12.52 -12.15
N GLY A 35 -0.14 -12.49 -11.39
CA GLY A 35 -0.41 -13.41 -10.30
C GLY A 35 -0.49 -14.87 -10.73
N ASP A 36 -1.01 -15.16 -11.94
CA ASP A 36 -1.12 -16.54 -12.42
C ASP A 36 0.25 -17.11 -12.73
N GLN A 37 1.12 -16.34 -13.38
CA GLN A 37 2.51 -16.76 -13.61
C GLN A 37 3.25 -17.01 -12.29
N LEU A 38 3.11 -16.11 -11.32
CA LEU A 38 3.73 -16.26 -9.99
C LEU A 38 3.28 -17.53 -9.25
N ARG A 39 1.99 -17.87 -9.33
CA ARG A 39 1.43 -19.07 -8.70
C ARG A 39 2.05 -20.35 -9.25
N THR A 40 2.44 -20.38 -10.53
CA THR A 40 3.04 -21.55 -11.19
C THR A 40 4.52 -21.77 -10.86
N LEU A 41 5.18 -20.78 -10.25
CA LEU A 41 6.62 -20.87 -9.95
C LEU A 41 6.93 -21.96 -8.91
N ASP A 42 8.07 -22.61 -9.09
CA ASP A 42 8.65 -23.50 -8.09
C ASP A 42 9.22 -22.71 -6.90
N ALA A 43 9.65 -23.42 -5.85
CA ALA A 43 10.17 -22.79 -4.64
C ALA A 43 11.43 -21.94 -4.89
N HIS A 44 12.28 -22.35 -5.86
CA HIS A 44 13.49 -21.63 -6.18
C HIS A 44 13.18 -20.27 -6.82
N ASN A 45 12.32 -20.24 -7.84
CA ASN A 45 11.92 -19.01 -8.51
C ASN A 45 11.08 -18.11 -7.60
N LYS A 46 10.24 -18.67 -6.71
CA LYS A 46 9.53 -17.89 -5.69
C LYS A 46 10.49 -17.12 -4.78
N ALA A 47 11.56 -17.77 -4.32
CA ALA A 47 12.58 -17.09 -3.52
C ALA A 47 13.31 -15.98 -4.30
N GLN A 48 13.57 -16.19 -5.60
CA GLN A 48 14.15 -15.15 -6.46
C GLN A 48 13.21 -13.95 -6.65
N VAL A 49 11.91 -14.20 -6.86
CA VAL A 49 10.89 -13.14 -6.93
C VAL A 49 10.84 -12.33 -5.63
N GLN A 50 10.82 -12.99 -4.46
CA GLN A 50 10.82 -12.28 -3.18
C GLN A 50 12.07 -11.40 -3.02
N ALA A 51 13.25 -11.89 -3.41
CA ALA A 51 14.46 -11.09 -3.40
C ALA A 51 14.39 -9.90 -4.37
N GLU A 52 13.80 -10.09 -5.56
CA GLU A 52 13.57 -9.02 -6.54
C GLU A 52 12.60 -7.95 -6.01
N TRP A 53 11.50 -8.36 -5.37
CA TRP A 53 10.56 -7.44 -4.74
C TRP A 53 11.20 -6.65 -3.60
N ALA A 54 11.98 -7.29 -2.74
CA ALA A 54 12.74 -6.62 -1.68
C ALA A 54 13.69 -5.55 -2.25
N GLN A 55 14.43 -5.89 -3.31
CA GLN A 55 15.29 -4.93 -4.01
C GLN A 55 14.49 -3.81 -4.67
N CYS A 56 13.33 -4.11 -5.26
CA CYS A 56 12.45 -3.12 -5.86
C CYS A 56 11.99 -2.08 -4.83
N LEU A 57 11.55 -2.55 -3.66
CA LEU A 57 11.11 -1.70 -2.55
C LEU A 57 12.27 -0.87 -1.99
N GLN A 58 13.42 -1.49 -1.73
CA GLN A 58 14.55 -0.82 -1.08
C GLN A 58 15.30 0.15 -2.01
N LEU A 59 15.66 -0.31 -3.20
CA LEU A 59 16.63 0.36 -4.09
C LEU A 59 16.04 0.73 -5.46
N GLY A 60 14.94 0.09 -5.84
CA GLY A 60 14.28 0.29 -7.12
C GLY A 60 13.17 1.35 -7.09
N ALA A 61 12.04 1.03 -7.72
CA ALA A 61 10.91 1.94 -7.84
C ALA A 61 10.24 2.29 -6.50
N GLY A 62 10.45 1.50 -5.44
CA GLY A 62 9.79 1.69 -4.14
C GLY A 62 8.35 1.16 -4.12
N VAL A 63 7.88 0.64 -5.25
CA VAL A 63 6.53 0.10 -5.43
C VAL A 63 6.54 -0.87 -6.61
N PHE A 64 5.64 -1.84 -6.59
CA PHE A 64 5.36 -2.74 -7.70
C PHE A 64 3.86 -3.07 -7.73
N VAL A 65 3.40 -3.65 -8.83
CA VAL A 65 2.00 -4.08 -8.99
C VAL A 65 1.95 -5.57 -9.24
N VAL A 66 1.01 -6.27 -8.59
CA VAL A 66 0.66 -7.65 -8.93
C VAL A 66 -0.75 -7.65 -9.52
N ARG A 67 -0.85 -7.80 -10.84
CA ARG A 67 -2.15 -8.02 -11.50
C ARG A 67 -2.66 -9.39 -11.08
N GLN A 68 -3.97 -9.51 -10.85
CA GLN A 68 -4.59 -10.78 -10.44
C GLN A 68 -3.97 -11.35 -9.15
N LEU A 69 -3.67 -10.48 -8.18
CA LEU A 69 -3.17 -10.89 -6.86
C LEU A 69 -4.09 -11.95 -6.23
N TYR A 70 -5.40 -11.78 -6.36
CA TYR A 70 -6.42 -12.78 -6.08
C TYR A 70 -6.69 -13.58 -7.36
N ASP A 71 -6.61 -14.90 -7.27
CA ASP A 71 -6.99 -15.84 -8.33
C ASP A 71 -8.52 -15.92 -8.50
N GLN A 72 -9.27 -15.66 -7.44
CA GLN A 72 -10.73 -15.63 -7.44
C GLN A 72 -11.24 -14.27 -6.97
N VAL A 73 -11.74 -13.46 -7.92
CA VAL A 73 -12.32 -12.14 -7.63
C VAL A 73 -13.50 -12.24 -6.66
N ALA A 74 -14.21 -13.37 -6.65
CA ALA A 74 -15.30 -13.63 -5.70
C ALA A 74 -14.90 -13.48 -4.22
N ALA A 75 -13.64 -13.73 -3.85
CA ALA A 75 -13.16 -13.49 -2.48
C ALA A 75 -13.10 -11.99 -2.17
N VAL A 76 -12.71 -11.16 -3.14
CA VAL A 76 -12.71 -9.70 -3.03
C VAL A 76 -14.14 -9.18 -3.00
N ASP A 77 -15.03 -9.68 -3.87
CA ASP A 77 -16.44 -9.28 -3.88
C ASP A 77 -17.14 -9.58 -2.54
N ALA A 78 -16.94 -10.78 -1.99
CA ALA A 78 -17.50 -11.16 -0.69
C ALA A 78 -17.01 -10.25 0.46
N ALA A 79 -15.72 -9.90 0.47
CA ALA A 79 -15.20 -8.94 1.44
C ALA A 79 -15.78 -7.52 1.21
N THR A 80 -15.92 -7.11 -0.05
CA THR A 80 -16.51 -5.82 -0.45
C THR A 80 -17.94 -5.67 0.02
N GLU A 81 -18.77 -6.71 -0.12
CA GLU A 81 -20.15 -6.71 0.37
C GLU A 81 -20.23 -6.47 1.88
N VAL A 82 -19.38 -7.15 2.65
CA VAL A 82 -19.30 -6.95 4.11
C VAL A 82 -18.88 -5.52 4.44
N PHE A 83 -17.89 -4.97 3.73
CA PHE A 83 -17.46 -3.59 3.94
C PHE A 83 -18.56 -2.57 3.61
N TYR A 84 -19.34 -2.78 2.55
CA TYR A 84 -20.50 -1.94 2.26
C TYR A 84 -21.59 -2.05 3.33
N GLN A 85 -21.85 -3.25 3.85
CA GLN A 85 -22.80 -3.44 4.96
C GLN A 85 -22.35 -2.66 6.21
N LEU A 86 -21.07 -2.80 6.60
CA LEU A 86 -20.50 -2.10 7.75
C LEU A 86 -20.54 -0.57 7.57
N LEU A 87 -20.22 -0.05 6.38
CA LEU A 87 -20.33 1.39 6.07
C LEU A 87 -21.79 1.88 6.18
N HIS A 88 -22.75 1.10 5.68
CA HIS A 88 -24.18 1.45 5.75
C HIS A 88 -24.70 1.47 7.17
N GLU A 89 -24.29 0.50 8.00
CA GLU A 89 -24.63 0.46 9.42
C GLU A 89 -24.04 1.64 10.19
N GLN A 90 -22.77 1.98 9.93
CA GLN A 90 -22.11 3.14 10.53
C GLN A 90 -22.82 4.46 10.16
N ASN A 91 -23.25 4.61 8.91
CA ASN A 91 -23.98 5.80 8.46
C ASN A 91 -25.39 5.91 9.08
N LYS A 92 -26.04 4.79 9.40
CA LYS A 92 -27.34 4.77 10.10
C LYS A 92 -27.22 5.10 11.58
N ASN A 93 -26.09 4.78 12.21
CA ASN A 93 -25.85 4.95 13.65
C ASN A 93 -24.58 5.78 13.93
N PRO A 94 -24.60 7.11 13.73
CA PRO A 94 -23.41 7.97 13.81
C PRO A 94 -22.79 8.10 15.21
N GLN A 95 -23.40 7.49 16.24
CA GLN A 95 -22.95 7.58 17.64
C GLN A 95 -22.07 6.40 18.08
N THR A 96 -21.69 5.48 17.19
CA THR A 96 -20.86 4.32 17.55
C THR A 96 -19.38 4.54 17.22
N ASN A 97 -18.63 4.92 18.26
CA ASN A 97 -17.18 4.85 18.53
C ASN A 97 -16.17 4.57 17.38
N GLY A 98 -15.16 5.45 17.30
CA GLY A 98 -13.79 5.11 16.87
C GLY A 98 -13.37 5.50 15.46
N ASP A 99 -14.29 5.53 14.50
CA ASP A 99 -13.92 5.56 13.08
C ASP A 99 -13.99 6.95 12.40
N HIS A 100 -14.41 7.98 13.15
CA HIS A 100 -14.68 9.33 12.61
C HIS A 100 -13.45 10.25 12.59
N PHE A 101 -12.54 10.05 11.63
CA PHE A 101 -11.46 11.02 11.34
C PHE A 101 -11.70 11.85 10.06
N ALA A 102 -12.73 11.53 9.26
CA ALA A 102 -13.13 12.32 8.10
C ALA A 102 -14.38 13.14 8.40
N ALA A 103 -14.45 14.36 7.85
CA ALA A 103 -15.67 15.16 7.87
C ALA A 103 -16.85 14.34 7.31
N GLN A 104 -18.01 14.42 7.96
CA GLN A 104 -19.21 13.68 7.54
C GLN A 104 -19.48 13.88 6.03
N GLY A 105 -19.65 12.77 5.31
CA GLY A 105 -20.11 12.77 3.92
C GLY A 105 -19.04 12.90 2.83
N VAL A 106 -17.75 13.06 3.16
CA VAL A 106 -16.70 13.25 2.13
C VAL A 106 -16.06 11.93 1.71
N ASN A 107 -15.71 11.05 2.66
CA ASN A 107 -15.13 9.73 2.42
C ASN A 107 -15.68 8.71 3.43
N GLY A 108 -15.92 7.47 3.00
CA GLY A 108 -16.23 6.34 3.89
C GLY A 108 -14.94 5.73 4.43
N ARG A 109 -14.89 5.43 5.73
CA ARG A 109 -13.74 4.75 6.32
C ARG A 109 -14.22 3.71 7.34
N ILE A 110 -13.61 2.53 7.27
CA ILE A 110 -13.74 1.50 8.30
C ILE A 110 -12.34 1.23 8.85
N TRP A 111 -12.14 1.43 10.14
CA TRP A 111 -10.91 1.04 10.83
C TRP A 111 -11.02 -0.40 11.33
N ASN A 112 -9.87 -1.05 11.53
CA ASN A 112 -9.78 -2.43 11.98
C ASN A 112 -10.67 -3.38 11.14
N CYS A 113 -10.61 -3.23 9.81
CA CYS A 113 -11.37 -4.06 8.88
C CYS A 113 -11.03 -5.54 9.00
N LEU A 114 -9.80 -5.85 9.41
CA LEU A 114 -9.34 -7.20 9.62
C LEU A 114 -10.23 -7.93 10.63
N GLU A 115 -10.36 -7.38 11.84
CA GLU A 115 -11.19 -7.96 12.89
C GLU A 115 -12.68 -7.89 12.53
N LYS A 116 -13.14 -6.74 12.01
CA LYS A 116 -14.55 -6.58 11.63
C LYS A 116 -14.98 -7.61 10.57
N LEU A 117 -14.15 -7.88 9.56
CA LEU A 117 -14.43 -8.93 8.58
C LEU A 117 -14.44 -10.31 9.23
N ALA A 118 -13.47 -10.60 10.12
CA ALA A 118 -13.39 -11.89 10.82
C ALA A 118 -14.63 -12.18 11.68
N VAL A 119 -15.14 -11.17 12.38
CA VAL A 119 -16.30 -11.30 13.28
C VAL A 119 -17.60 -11.34 12.48
N THR A 120 -17.77 -10.47 11.48
CA THR A 120 -19.01 -10.35 10.71
C THR A 120 -19.19 -11.50 9.73
N GLN A 121 -18.13 -11.91 9.03
CA GLN A 121 -18.19 -12.98 8.03
C GLN A 121 -16.89 -13.82 8.03
N PRO A 122 -16.77 -14.81 8.93
CA PRO A 122 -15.55 -15.60 9.10
C PRO A 122 -15.08 -16.31 7.81
N GLN A 123 -16.00 -16.78 6.98
CA GLN A 123 -15.63 -17.47 5.74
C GLN A 123 -15.00 -16.50 4.73
N ALA A 124 -15.58 -15.31 4.55
CA ALA A 124 -15.01 -14.28 3.67
C ALA A 124 -13.65 -13.80 4.19
N PHE A 125 -13.49 -13.68 5.52
CA PHE A 125 -12.18 -13.39 6.13
C PHE A 125 -11.13 -14.45 5.75
N ILE A 126 -11.44 -15.73 5.95
CA ILE A 126 -10.53 -16.84 5.62
C ILE A 126 -10.19 -16.81 4.13
N ASP A 127 -11.20 -16.72 3.27
CA ASP A 127 -11.02 -16.74 1.82
C ASP A 127 -10.21 -15.54 1.31
N TYR A 128 -10.37 -14.37 1.92
CA TYR A 128 -9.65 -13.16 1.57
C TYR A 128 -8.18 -13.19 2.06
N TYR A 129 -7.92 -13.62 3.29
CA TYR A 129 -6.58 -13.56 3.89
C TYR A 129 -5.75 -14.84 3.76
N LYS A 130 -6.33 -15.98 3.32
CA LYS A 130 -5.55 -17.18 2.99
C LYS A 130 -4.70 -17.05 1.71
N ASN A 131 -4.72 -15.88 1.05
CA ASN A 131 -4.05 -15.64 -0.23
C ASN A 131 -2.52 -15.84 -0.11
N PRO A 132 -1.95 -16.87 -0.76
CA PRO A 132 -0.53 -17.18 -0.63
C PRO A 132 0.37 -16.16 -1.33
N LEU A 133 -0.09 -15.47 -2.39
CA LEU A 133 0.69 -14.41 -3.02
C LEU A 133 0.76 -13.17 -2.13
N LEU A 134 -0.34 -12.81 -1.46
CA LEU A 134 -0.33 -11.72 -0.48
C LEU A 134 0.66 -12.02 0.64
N ALA A 135 0.66 -13.24 1.16
CA ALA A 135 1.65 -13.67 2.16
C ALA A 135 3.09 -13.55 1.64
N GLN A 136 3.38 -14.02 0.41
CA GLN A 136 4.72 -13.92 -0.19
C GLN A 136 5.19 -12.48 -0.35
N VAL A 137 4.29 -11.56 -0.72
CA VAL A 137 4.57 -10.11 -0.80
C VAL A 137 4.97 -9.58 0.58
N CYS A 138 4.19 -9.87 1.63
CA CYS A 138 4.51 -9.45 2.99
C CYS A 138 5.86 -10.02 3.47
N GLU A 139 6.07 -11.32 3.27
CA GLU A 139 7.29 -12.03 3.66
C GLU A 139 8.54 -11.48 2.97
N SER A 140 8.41 -11.02 1.71
CA SER A 140 9.54 -10.49 0.94
C SER A 140 10.16 -9.25 1.60
N TRP A 141 9.38 -8.49 2.36
CA TRP A 141 9.83 -7.26 3.03
C TRP A 141 9.98 -7.41 4.54
N LEU A 142 8.98 -8.00 5.19
CA LEU A 142 8.87 -8.04 6.66
C LEU A 142 9.34 -9.37 7.27
N GLY A 143 9.58 -10.39 6.45
CA GLY A 143 9.89 -11.74 6.92
C GLY A 143 8.63 -12.54 7.33
N PRO A 144 8.82 -13.77 7.82
CA PRO A 144 7.73 -14.73 8.04
C PRO A 144 6.78 -14.38 9.19
N ASP A 145 7.22 -13.57 10.15
CA ASP A 145 6.46 -13.25 11.37
C ASP A 145 5.73 -11.90 11.27
N TYR A 146 5.39 -11.46 10.06
CA TYR A 146 4.68 -10.21 9.83
C TYR A 146 3.30 -10.23 10.51
N GLN A 147 2.84 -9.05 10.90
CA GLN A 147 1.47 -8.84 11.37
C GLN A 147 0.73 -7.98 10.36
N LEU A 148 -0.55 -8.31 10.16
CA LEU A 148 -1.41 -7.58 9.24
C LEU A 148 -2.42 -6.77 10.03
N THR A 149 -2.67 -5.55 9.56
CA THR A 149 -3.85 -4.75 9.89
C THR A 149 -4.40 -4.18 8.59
N SER A 150 -5.70 -3.91 8.54
CA SER A 150 -6.32 -3.37 7.33
C SER A 150 -7.40 -2.35 7.66
N GLN A 151 -7.57 -1.42 6.75
CA GLN A 151 -8.60 -0.40 6.78
C GLN A 151 -9.20 -0.26 5.37
N VAL A 152 -10.47 0.09 5.30
CA VAL A 152 -11.15 0.43 4.05
C VAL A 152 -11.24 1.93 3.94
N ASN A 153 -10.83 2.47 2.80
CA ASN A 153 -11.04 3.85 2.41
C ASN A 153 -11.90 3.87 1.14
N LEU A 154 -13.09 4.45 1.23
CA LEU A 154 -14.00 4.69 0.13
C LEU A 154 -14.03 6.19 -0.17
N VAL A 155 -13.50 6.58 -1.34
CA VAL A 155 -13.52 7.97 -1.78
C VAL A 155 -14.77 8.21 -2.61
N TYR A 156 -15.62 9.14 -2.18
CA TYR A 156 -16.82 9.50 -2.94
C TYR A 156 -16.47 10.51 -4.04
N PRO A 157 -17.28 10.59 -5.11
CA PRO A 157 -17.12 11.62 -6.14
C PRO A 157 -17.06 13.03 -5.53
N GLY A 158 -16.07 13.81 -5.95
CA GLY A 158 -15.80 15.15 -5.40
C GLY A 158 -14.89 15.17 -4.17
N GLY A 159 -14.39 14.02 -3.71
CA GLY A 159 -13.38 13.96 -2.66
C GLY A 159 -12.09 14.71 -3.05
N ALA A 160 -11.51 15.44 -2.07
CA ALA A 160 -10.27 16.17 -2.28
C ALA A 160 -9.04 15.23 -2.28
N ALA A 161 -8.03 15.55 -3.08
CA ALA A 161 -6.76 14.84 -3.06
C ALA A 161 -6.07 15.01 -1.70
N GLN A 162 -5.44 13.93 -1.22
CA GLN A 162 -4.60 13.99 -0.02
C GLN A 162 -3.27 14.68 -0.32
N GLN A 163 -2.67 15.24 0.73
CA GLN A 163 -1.29 15.75 0.63
C GLN A 163 -0.33 14.57 0.44
N PRO A 164 0.75 14.73 -0.36
CA PRO A 164 1.79 13.72 -0.48
C PRO A 164 2.37 13.41 0.91
N HIS A 165 2.71 12.16 1.18
CA HIS A 165 3.34 11.75 2.43
C HIS A 165 4.06 10.41 2.21
N ARG A 166 4.85 10.02 3.20
CA ARG A 166 5.34 8.65 3.36
C ARG A 166 4.60 8.04 4.53
N ASP A 167 4.04 6.85 4.35
CA ASP A 167 3.33 6.20 5.44
C ASP A 167 4.24 5.84 6.63
N TYR A 168 3.56 5.55 7.74
CA TYR A 168 4.13 5.23 9.05
C TYR A 168 4.82 6.42 9.74
N HIS A 169 4.85 6.37 11.07
CA HIS A 169 4.56 7.46 12.04
C HIS A 169 5.08 8.90 11.78
N LEU A 170 6.17 9.10 11.05
CA LEU A 170 6.70 10.42 10.74
C LEU A 170 5.99 11.09 9.54
N GLY A 171 5.20 10.33 8.77
CA GLY A 171 4.44 10.82 7.62
C GLY A 171 3.37 11.86 7.92
N PHE A 172 2.89 11.90 9.16
CA PHE A 172 1.74 12.71 9.57
C PHE A 172 2.10 13.67 10.72
N THR A 173 3.38 13.97 10.93
CA THR A 173 3.87 14.90 11.96
C THR A 173 4.66 16.06 11.35
N ASN A 174 4.70 17.23 12.00
CA ASN A 174 5.30 18.46 11.46
C ASN A 174 6.84 18.42 11.35
N ASP A 175 7.44 19.41 10.68
CA ASP A 175 8.90 19.45 10.43
C ASP A 175 9.72 19.54 11.72
N GLU A 176 9.24 20.30 12.72
CA GLU A 176 9.88 20.38 14.03
C GLU A 176 9.99 18.99 14.67
N GLU A 177 8.91 18.23 14.66
CA GLU A 177 8.88 16.86 15.18
C GLU A 177 9.78 15.92 14.36
N VAL A 178 9.72 15.94 13.03
CA VAL A 178 10.60 15.10 12.18
C VAL A 178 12.08 15.38 12.49
N THR A 179 12.47 16.64 12.70
CA THR A 179 13.88 17.00 12.98
C THR A 179 14.40 16.51 14.32
N ARG A 180 13.51 16.16 15.28
CA ARG A 180 13.90 15.55 16.56
C ARG A 180 14.38 14.11 16.41
N TYR A 181 13.99 13.42 15.32
CA TYR A 181 14.41 12.05 15.04
C TYR A 181 15.73 12.05 14.25
N PRO A 182 16.78 11.38 14.74
CA PRO A 182 18.01 11.20 13.98
C PRO A 182 17.74 10.52 12.62
N LEU A 183 18.51 10.88 11.58
CA LEU A 183 18.28 10.39 10.21
C LEU A 183 18.20 8.87 10.12
N HIS A 184 19.07 8.14 10.81
CA HIS A 184 19.07 6.68 10.79
C HIS A 184 17.76 6.08 11.35
N VAL A 185 17.09 6.76 12.30
CA VAL A 185 15.77 6.34 12.81
C VAL A 185 14.69 6.58 11.77
N GLN A 186 14.74 7.72 11.07
CA GLN A 186 13.81 8.02 9.99
C GLN A 186 13.92 6.99 8.85
N VAL A 187 15.16 6.66 8.44
CA VAL A 187 15.40 5.65 7.39
C VAL A 187 14.95 4.26 7.84
N MET A 188 15.29 3.86 9.08
CA MET A 188 14.88 2.56 9.62
C MET A 188 13.36 2.43 9.74
N SER A 189 12.66 3.50 10.10
CA SER A 189 11.20 3.53 10.23
C SER A 189 10.48 3.04 8.97
N ALA A 190 10.99 3.37 7.78
CA ALA A 190 10.42 2.93 6.51
C ALA A 190 10.51 1.40 6.29
N MET A 191 11.39 0.71 7.01
CA MET A 191 11.58 -0.74 6.94
C MET A 191 10.65 -1.51 7.89
N LEU A 192 9.94 -0.82 8.79
CA LEU A 192 9.09 -1.46 9.80
C LEU A 192 7.69 -1.81 9.30
N THR A 193 7.29 -1.29 8.13
CA THR A 193 5.97 -1.58 7.54
C THR A 193 6.08 -1.81 6.04
N LEU A 194 5.15 -2.59 5.50
CA LEU A 194 4.84 -2.65 4.09
C LEU A 194 3.41 -2.14 3.92
N GLN A 195 3.23 -1.11 3.11
CA GLN A 195 1.89 -0.63 2.75
C GLN A 195 1.48 -1.26 1.42
N GLY A 196 0.24 -1.73 1.36
CA GLY A 196 -0.35 -2.33 0.17
C GLY A 196 -1.81 -1.94 0.03
N ALA A 197 -2.27 -1.83 -1.20
CA ALA A 197 -3.67 -1.59 -1.53
C ALA A 197 -4.18 -2.68 -2.47
N VAL A 198 -5.35 -3.23 -2.15
CA VAL A 198 -6.12 -4.10 -3.05
C VAL A 198 -7.25 -3.25 -3.61
N ALA A 199 -7.42 -3.24 -4.93
CA ALA A 199 -8.54 -2.56 -5.55
C ALA A 199 -9.81 -3.42 -5.40
N HIS A 200 -10.84 -2.88 -4.74
CA HIS A 200 -12.16 -3.50 -4.58
C HIS A 200 -13.17 -3.02 -5.64
N SER A 201 -12.76 -2.11 -6.51
CA SER A 201 -13.51 -1.65 -7.67
C SER A 201 -12.54 -1.32 -8.79
N ASP A 202 -13.07 -1.05 -9.98
CA ASP A 202 -12.28 -0.42 -11.02
C ASP A 202 -11.76 0.94 -10.55
N MET A 203 -10.53 1.26 -10.93
CA MET A 203 -9.83 2.49 -10.53
C MET A 203 -9.37 3.29 -11.77
N PRO A 204 -10.31 3.78 -12.60
CA PRO A 204 -9.96 4.68 -13.70
C PRO A 204 -9.39 6.00 -13.15
N VAL A 205 -8.65 6.77 -13.96
CA VAL A 205 -8.00 8.01 -13.49
C VAL A 205 -9.00 8.99 -12.88
N GLU A 206 -10.22 9.03 -13.42
CA GLU A 206 -11.32 9.89 -12.99
C GLU A 206 -11.86 9.52 -11.60
N SER A 207 -11.62 8.30 -11.09
CA SER A 207 -12.01 7.91 -9.72
C SER A 207 -11.01 8.37 -8.65
N GLY A 208 -9.89 8.97 -9.04
CA GLY A 208 -8.86 9.46 -8.13
C GLY A 208 -8.02 8.35 -7.51
N PRO A 209 -7.36 7.47 -8.31
CA PRO A 209 -6.47 6.45 -7.77
C PRO A 209 -5.26 7.07 -7.07
N THR A 210 -4.63 6.28 -6.21
CA THR A 210 -3.42 6.71 -5.48
C THR A 210 -2.35 7.18 -6.44
N MET A 211 -1.86 8.40 -6.22
CA MET A 211 -0.67 8.91 -6.88
C MET A 211 0.58 8.41 -6.15
N LEU A 212 1.47 7.77 -6.89
CA LEU A 212 2.74 7.28 -6.39
C LEU A 212 3.87 8.06 -7.06
N LEU A 213 4.96 8.27 -6.32
CA LEU A 213 6.19 8.86 -6.83
C LEU A 213 7.30 7.82 -6.77
N PRO A 214 7.46 6.98 -7.82
CA PRO A 214 8.53 5.99 -7.87
C PRO A 214 9.89 6.61 -7.60
N TYR A 215 10.79 5.83 -7.00
CA TYR A 215 12.14 6.23 -6.60
C TYR A 215 12.25 7.23 -5.45
N SER A 216 11.14 7.81 -4.97
CA SER A 216 11.16 8.81 -3.91
C SER A 216 11.70 8.27 -2.59
N GLN A 217 11.57 6.97 -2.31
CA GLN A 217 12.04 6.33 -1.09
C GLN A 217 13.57 6.31 -0.95
N ARG A 218 14.30 6.47 -2.07
CA ARG A 218 15.78 6.49 -2.09
C ARG A 218 16.38 7.73 -1.43
N TYR A 219 15.58 8.76 -1.21
CA TYR A 219 16.03 9.97 -0.53
C TYR A 219 15.81 9.88 0.98
N GLU A 220 16.90 9.88 1.74
CA GLU A 220 16.88 9.61 3.19
C GLU A 220 16.07 10.66 3.98
N TYR A 221 16.03 11.92 3.52
CA TYR A 221 15.33 13.02 4.20
C TYR A 221 13.87 13.23 3.74
N GLY A 222 13.27 12.28 3.01
CA GLY A 222 11.98 12.53 2.37
C GLY A 222 10.77 12.62 3.29
N TYR A 223 10.88 12.33 4.60
CA TYR A 223 9.80 12.63 5.57
C TYR A 223 9.58 14.13 5.77
N ALA A 224 10.61 14.96 5.57
CA ALA A 224 10.53 16.41 5.75
C ALA A 224 10.21 17.19 4.47
N LEU A 225 10.28 16.57 3.28
CA LEU A 225 10.28 17.30 2.01
C LEU A 225 8.91 17.56 1.39
N TYR A 226 7.88 16.80 1.75
CA TYR A 226 6.62 16.87 1.03
C TYR A 226 5.84 18.18 1.24
N ARG A 227 6.30 19.01 2.19
CA ARG A 227 5.73 20.32 2.54
C ARG A 227 6.40 21.48 1.84
N ASP A 228 7.54 21.24 1.19
CA ASP A 228 8.21 22.24 0.36
C ASP A 228 7.47 22.34 -0.98
N PRO A 229 6.86 23.49 -1.30
CA PRO A 229 6.06 23.69 -2.51
C PRO A 229 6.86 23.67 -3.81
#